data_AF-A0A8T1A3U8-F1
#
_entry.id   AF-A0A8T1A3U8-F1
#
_cell.length_a   1.000
_cell.length_b   1.000
_cell.length_c   1.000
_cell.angle_alpha   90.00
_cell.angle_beta   90.00
_cell.angle_gamma   90.00
#
_symmetry.space_group_name_H-M   'P 1'
#
loop_
_entity.id
_entity.type
_entity.pdbx_description
1 polymer ?
#
loop_
_entity_poly.entity_id
_entity_poly.type
_entity_poly.pdbx_seq_one_letter_code
_entity_poly.pdbx_strand_id
1 'polypeptide(L)' 'MTDSGKCAFVLGIELVDGPDGSVTMCQRRYVDDILKRFGMDECKAVLLVP' A
#
# COMPACT_ATOMS: atom_id res chain seq x y z
N MET A 1 -8.27 -27.03 12.05
CA MET A 1 -7.74 -25.91 11.23
C MET A 1 -7.82 -24.68 12.11
N THR A 2 -6.69 -24.16 12.53
CA THR A 2 -6.61 -23.03 13.47
C THR A 2 -6.52 -21.75 12.65
N ASP A 3 -7.36 -20.76 12.97
CA ASP A 3 -7.28 -19.44 12.35
C ASP A 3 -5.91 -18.81 12.66
N SER A 4 -5.21 -18.34 11.63
CA SER A 4 -3.91 -17.66 11.74
C SER A 4 -4.05 -16.15 11.94
N GLY A 5 -5.30 -15.64 11.99
CA GLY A 5 -5.61 -14.24 12.11
C GLY A 5 -5.51 -13.51 10.77
N LYS A 6 -5.62 -12.17 10.85
CA LYS A 6 -5.61 -11.31 9.68
C LYS A 6 -4.25 -11.27 9.00
N CYS A 7 -4.24 -11.39 7.68
CA CYS A 7 -3.03 -11.28 6.88
C CYS A 7 -2.71 -9.80 6.65
N ALA A 8 -1.61 -9.29 7.19
CA ALA A 8 -1.18 -7.91 6.97
C ALA A 8 -0.40 -7.73 5.65
N PHE A 9 0.27 -8.79 5.18
CA PHE A 9 1.10 -8.74 3.97
C PHE A 9 1.05 -10.06 3.20
N VAL A 10 0.89 -9.97 1.88
CA VAL A 10 1.03 -11.11 0.95
C VAL A 10 2.05 -10.74 -0.12
N LEU A 11 3.10 -11.55 -0.27
CA LEU A 11 4.16 -11.32 -1.26
C LEU A 11 4.78 -9.90 -1.19
N GLY A 12 4.83 -9.30 0.02
CA GLY A 12 5.34 -7.94 0.21
C GLY A 12 4.35 -6.82 -0.15
N ILE A 13 3.09 -7.16 -0.45
CA ILE A 13 2.00 -6.21 -0.69
C ILE A 13 1.18 -6.06 0.60
N GLU A 14 0.92 -4.82 1.01
CA GLU A 14 0.10 -4.49 2.18
C GLU A 14 -1.36 -4.83 1.91
N LEU A 15 -2.02 -5.48 2.86
CA LEU A 15 -3.46 -5.71 2.85
C LEU A 15 -4.14 -4.78 3.85
N VAL A 16 -5.15 -4.06 3.38
CA VAL A 16 -5.97 -3.13 4.19
C VAL A 16 -7.41 -3.60 4.14
N ASP A 17 -7.92 -4.07 5.28
CA ASP A 17 -9.32 -4.44 5.41
C ASP A 17 -10.21 -3.19 5.45
N GLY A 18 -11.21 -3.16 4.58
CA GLY A 18 -12.28 -2.16 4.58
C GLY A 18 -13.38 -2.50 5.60
N PRO A 19 -14.10 -1.49 6.11
CA PRO A 19 -15.21 -1.69 7.05
C PRO A 19 -16.42 -2.42 6.41
N ASP A 20 -16.50 -2.44 5.08
CA ASP A 20 -17.49 -3.16 4.27
C ASP A 20 -17.10 -4.62 3.97
N GLY A 21 -16.00 -5.10 4.54
CA GLY A 21 -15.46 -6.44 4.29
C GLY A 21 -14.63 -6.55 3.00
N SER A 22 -14.39 -5.43 2.29
CA SER A 22 -13.44 -5.41 1.20
C SER A 22 -12.00 -5.58 1.70
N VAL A 23 -11.12 -6.02 0.82
CA VAL A 23 -9.68 -6.07 1.07
C VAL A 23 -8.99 -5.27 -0.03
N THR A 24 -8.30 -4.20 0.34
CA THR A 24 -7.52 -3.39 -0.58
C THR A 24 -6.06 -3.80 -0.50
N MET A 25 -5.47 -4.05 -1.67
CA MET A 25 -4.02 -4.25 -1.80
C MET A 25 -3.34 -2.89 -2.03
N CYS A 26 -2.33 -2.58 -1.22
CA CYS A 26 -1.60 -1.32 -1.33
C CYS A 26 -0.09 -1.52 -1.21
N GLN A 27 0.68 -0.62 -1.80
CA GLN A 27 2.15 -0.64 -1.76
C GLN A 27 2.72 0.74 -1.39
N ARG A 28 2.10 1.42 -0.41
CA ARG A 28 2.48 2.79 -0.01
C ARG A 28 3.96 2.90 0.31
N ARG A 29 4.47 2.00 1.16
CA ARG A 29 5.88 1.99 1.56
C ARG A 29 6.82 1.83 0.35
N TYR A 30 6.47 0.96 -0.59
CA TYR A 30 7.29 0.78 -1.80
C TYR A 30 7.32 2.05 -2.64
N VAL A 31 6.17 2.72 -2.80
CA VAL A 31 6.09 4.01 -3.50
C VAL A 31 6.93 5.07 -2.79
N ASP A 32 6.81 5.19 -1.47
CA ASP A 32 7.58 6.16 -0.68
C ASP A 32 9.10 5.91 -0.80
N ASP A 33 9.52 4.64 -0.73
CA ASP A 33 10.93 4.26 -0.86
C ASP A 33 11.47 4.57 -2.27
N ILE A 34 10.67 4.39 -3.31
CA ILE A 34 11.01 4.80 -4.68
C ILE A 34 11.15 6.32 -4.78
N LEU A 35 10.17 7.06 -4.29
CA LEU A 35 10.18 8.52 -4.38
C LEU A 35 11.41 9.09 -3.67
N LYS A 36 11.73 8.62 -2.46
CA LYS A 36 12.95 9.00 -1.75
C LYS A 36 14.22 8.65 -2.52
N ARG A 37 14.29 7.44 -3.11
CA ARG A 37 15.47 7.01 -3.88
C ARG A 37 15.79 7.93 -5.06
N PHE A 38 14.78 8.55 -5.66
CA PHE A 38 14.94 9.46 -6.79
C PHE A 38 14.83 10.95 -6.40
N GLY A 39 14.78 11.28 -5.11
CA GLY A 39 14.65 12.66 -4.63
C GLY A 39 13.32 13.33 -5.00
N MET A 40 12.25 12.53 -5.07
CA MET A 40 10.91 12.95 -5.47
C MET A 40 9.91 13.01 -4.31
N ASP A 41 10.32 12.69 -3.08
CA ASP A 41 9.45 12.65 -1.90
C ASP A 41 8.94 14.04 -1.46
N GLU A 42 9.62 15.11 -1.87
CA GLU A 42 9.17 16.50 -1.67
C GLU A 42 8.55 17.14 -2.92
N CYS A 43 8.45 16.39 -4.03
CA CYS A 43 7.88 16.91 -5.27
C CYS A 43 6.36 17.08 -5.15
N LYS A 44 5.83 18.08 -5.86
CA LYS A 44 4.37 18.27 -5.97
C LYS A 44 3.77 17.08 -6.73
N ALA A 45 2.84 16.38 -6.08
CA ALA A 45 2.11 15.29 -6.71
C ALA A 45 1.36 15.77 -7.96
N VAL A 46 1.45 14.99 -9.03
CA VAL A 46 0.62 15.20 -10.22
C VAL A 46 -0.74 14.57 -9.96
N LEU A 47 -1.78 15.38 -9.96
CA LEU A 47 -3.16 14.90 -9.96
C LEU A 47 -3.45 14.30 -11.35
N LEU A 48 -3.34 12.98 -11.46
CA LEU A 48 -3.91 12.26 -12.59
C LEU A 48 -5.42 12.21 -12.40
N VAL A 49 -6.15 12.90 -13.28
CA VAL A 49 -7.59 12.74 -13.40
C VAL A 49 -7.83 11.54 -14.33
N PRO A 50 -8.51 10.48 -13.86
CA PRO A 50 -8.78 9.28 -14.65
C PRO A 50 -9.78 9.52 -15.79
#